data_AF-A0A163K1K2-F1
#
_entry.id   AF-A0A163K1K2-F1
#
_cell.length_a   1.000
_cell.length_b   1.000
_cell.length_c   1.000
_cell.angle_alpha   90.00
_cell.angle_beta   90.00
_cell.angle_gamma   90.00
#
_symmetry.space_group_name_H-M   'P 1'
#
loop_
_entity.id
_entity.type
_entity.pdbx_description
1 polymer ?
#
loop_
_entity_poly.entity_id
_entity_poly.type
_entity_poly.pdbx_seq_one_letter_code
_entity_poly.pdbx_strand_id
1 'polypeptide(L)'
;MKTTTEDTILTRFAPIHLRPSALSMIRWTTIYRRLNKKGVTEEVAKKRSRRTVKHERAIAGASWDAIRAKRNQKPDARAAARQAAIAKSKESKKAAQAAKKA
;
A
#
# COMPACT_ATOMS: atom_id res chain seq x y z
N MET A 1 50.08 5.31 17.40
CA MET A 1 50.45 4.46 16.25
C MET A 1 49.43 3.35 16.12
N LYS A 2 48.38 3.62 15.35
CA LYS A 2 47.41 2.64 14.81
C LYS A 2 48.18 1.96 13.64
N THR A 3 48.27 0.65 13.39
CA THR A 3 47.31 -0.46 13.51
C THR A 3 47.99 -1.76 12.97
N THR A 4 48.83 -2.47 13.74
CA THR A 4 49.45 -3.71 13.21
C THR A 4 48.48 -4.92 13.25
N THR A 5 47.41 -4.82 14.03
CA THR A 5 46.38 -5.88 14.12
C THR A 5 45.42 -5.85 12.93
N GLU A 6 45.11 -4.67 12.38
CA GLU A 6 44.20 -4.55 11.23
C GLU A 6 44.88 -5.03 9.94
N ASP A 7 46.16 -4.74 9.74
CA ASP A 7 46.91 -5.14 8.53
C ASP A 7 47.10 -6.67 8.43
N THR A 8 47.28 -7.36 9.56
CA THR A 8 47.40 -8.83 9.58
C THR A 8 46.06 -9.52 9.30
N ILE A 9 44.96 -8.97 9.83
CA ILE A 9 43.60 -9.44 9.53
C ILE A 9 43.28 -9.17 8.06
N LEU A 10 43.57 -7.97 7.54
CA LEU A 10 43.34 -7.62 6.16
C LEU A 10 44.16 -8.47 5.19
N THR A 11 45.39 -8.86 5.51
CA THR A 11 46.22 -9.70 4.63
C THR A 11 45.72 -11.16 4.59
N ARG A 12 45.25 -11.69 5.73
CA ARG A 12 44.66 -13.04 5.82
C ARG A 12 43.24 -13.12 5.23
N PHE A 13 42.48 -12.02 5.29
CA PHE A 13 41.11 -11.92 4.75
C PHE A 13 41.04 -11.36 3.32
N ALA A 14 42.05 -10.65 2.82
CA ALA A 14 42.12 -10.12 1.45
C ALA A 14 41.85 -11.15 0.35
N PRO A 15 42.49 -12.35 0.34
CA PRO A 15 42.22 -13.37 -0.68
C PRO A 15 40.80 -13.97 -0.59
N ILE A 16 40.10 -13.74 0.53
CA ILE A 16 38.71 -14.18 0.75
C ILE A 16 37.72 -13.14 0.22
N HIS A 17 38.04 -11.84 0.28
CA HIS A 17 37.20 -10.79 -0.32
C HIS A 17 37.26 -10.79 -1.85
N LEU A 18 38.43 -11.09 -2.42
CA LEU A 18 38.65 -11.27 -3.87
C LEU A 18 37.87 -12.46 -4.47
N ARG A 19 37.40 -13.38 -3.61
CA ARG A 19 36.53 -14.50 -4.01
C ARG A 19 35.31 -14.55 -3.09
N PRO A 20 34.27 -13.75 -3.35
CA PRO A 20 33.08 -13.65 -2.50
C PRO A 20 32.41 -15.01 -2.21
N SER A 21 32.55 -15.98 -3.11
CA SER A 21 32.06 -17.36 -2.97
C SER A 21 32.84 -18.23 -1.97
N ALA A 22 34.10 -17.91 -1.67
CA ALA A 22 34.88 -18.67 -0.70
C ALA A 22 34.40 -18.42 0.75
N LEU A 23 33.88 -17.22 1.01
CA LEU A 23 33.45 -16.79 2.34
C LEU A 23 32.20 -17.56 2.83
N SER A 24 31.37 -18.07 1.91
CA SER A 24 30.21 -18.93 2.19
C SER A 24 30.57 -20.42 2.30
N MET A 25 31.82 -20.83 2.06
CA MET A 25 32.28 -22.22 2.20
C MET A 25 33.08 -22.46 3.48
N ILE A 26 33.72 -21.41 4.02
CA ILE A 26 34.55 -21.51 5.22
C ILE A 26 33.67 -21.63 6.46
N ARG A 27 33.67 -22.81 7.09
CA ARG A 27 32.71 -23.22 8.13
C ARG A 27 32.61 -22.30 9.36
N TRP A 28 33.68 -21.61 9.71
CA TRP A 28 33.75 -20.79 10.92
C TRP A 28 33.42 -19.31 10.66
N THR A 29 33.22 -18.89 9.41
CA THR A 29 32.90 -17.49 9.11
C THR A 29 31.48 -17.15 9.53
N THR A 30 31.26 -15.87 9.86
CA THR A 30 29.94 -15.35 10.20
C THR A 30 28.94 -15.52 9.05
N ILE A 31 29.39 -15.42 7.79
CA ILE A 31 28.54 -15.60 6.60
C ILE A 31 28.07 -17.05 6.48
N TYR A 32 28.99 -18.02 6.56
CA TYR A 32 28.63 -19.44 6.57
C TYR A 32 27.62 -19.75 7.68
N ARG A 33 27.85 -19.23 8.90
CA ARG A 33 26.92 -19.46 10.01
C ARG A 33 25.54 -18.86 9.79
N ARG A 34 25.42 -17.69 9.15
CA ARG A 34 24.12 -17.08 8.78
C ARG A 34 23.40 -17.86 7.68
N LEU A 35 24.11 -18.22 6.60
CA LEU A 35 23.55 -18.98 5.47
C LEU A 35 23.09 -20.38 5.89
N ASN A 36 23.90 -21.07 6.70
CA ASN A 36 23.64 -22.43 7.16
C ASN A 36 22.84 -22.48 8.47
N LYS A 37 22.25 -21.36 8.89
CA LYS A 37 21.39 -21.23 10.09
C LYS A 37 22.05 -21.79 11.37
N LYS A 38 23.37 -21.68 11.50
CA LYS A 38 24.11 -22.14 12.68
C LYS A 38 24.03 -21.09 13.79
N GLY A 39 23.46 -21.49 14.93
CA GLY A 39 23.28 -20.61 16.10
C GLY A 39 22.12 -19.63 15.96
N VAL A 40 21.17 -19.89 15.06
CA VAL A 40 19.89 -19.18 15.04
C VAL A 40 19.00 -19.83 16.09
N THR A 41 18.99 -19.28 17.30
CA THR A 41 18.16 -19.75 18.43
C THR A 41 16.77 -19.12 18.44
N GLU A 42 16.59 -18.03 17.68
CA GLU A 42 15.32 -17.33 17.56
C GLU A 42 14.79 -17.50 16.13
N GLU A 43 13.86 -18.44 15.94
CA GLU A 43 12.96 -18.38 14.79
C GLU A 43 12.02 -17.19 14.99
N VAL A 44 12.46 -16.00 14.57
CA VAL A 44 11.59 -14.83 14.52
C VAL A 44 10.63 -14.99 13.35
N ALA A 45 9.66 -15.89 13.50
CA ALA A 45 8.50 -15.99 12.62
C ALA A 45 7.61 -14.78 12.90
N LYS A 46 7.93 -13.65 12.27
CA LYS A 46 7.12 -12.44 12.37
C LYS A 46 5.81 -12.67 11.62
N LYS A 47 4.80 -13.23 12.31
CA LYS A 47 3.42 -13.28 11.81
C LYS A 47 2.90 -11.85 11.67
N ARG A 48 2.96 -11.31 10.46
CA ARG A 48 2.29 -10.05 10.16
C ARG A 48 0.81 -10.33 9.92
N SER A 49 -0.03 -10.08 10.92
CA SER A 49 -1.46 -9.89 10.67
C SER A 49 -2.01 -8.76 11.51
N ARG A 50 -2.32 -7.63 10.85
CA ARG A 50 -3.42 -6.73 11.26
C ARG A 50 -4.05 -6.16 10.00
N ARG A 51 -5.23 -6.66 9.62
CA ARG A 51 -6.10 -6.04 8.61
C ARG A 51 -7.23 -5.33 9.35
N THR A 52 -7.21 -4.00 9.33
CA THR A 52 -8.27 -3.18 9.91
C THR A 52 -9.07 -2.57 8.79
N VAL A 53 -10.35 -2.93 8.66
CA VAL A 53 -11.29 -2.24 7.77
C VAL A 53 -12.24 -1.43 8.64
N LYS A 54 -12.39 -0.14 8.32
CA LYS A 54 -13.29 0.78 9.02
C LYS A 54 -14.41 1.16 8.05
N HIS A 55 -15.63 1.05 8.54
CA HIS A 55 -16.84 1.32 7.77
C HIS A 55 -17.59 2.53 8.33
N GLU A 56 -18.59 2.89 7.55
CA GLU A 56 -19.00 4.26 7.31
C GLU A 56 -19.66 4.91 8.53
N ARG A 57 -19.36 6.20 8.72
CA ARG A 57 -19.88 7.04 9.80
C ARG A 57 -21.00 7.92 9.26
N ALA A 58 -21.95 8.29 10.12
CA ALA A 58 -22.93 9.33 9.80
C ALA A 58 -22.24 10.69 9.62
N ILE A 59 -22.83 11.56 8.81
CA ILE A 59 -22.32 12.92 8.54
C ILE A 59 -23.34 13.89 9.13
N ALA A 60 -22.89 15.04 9.63
CA ALA A 60 -23.79 16.09 10.10
C ALA A 60 -24.79 16.47 8.97
N GLY A 61 -26.09 16.34 9.24
CA GLY A 61 -27.16 16.59 8.28
C GLY A 61 -27.69 15.36 7.52
N ALA A 62 -27.08 14.17 7.65
CA ALA A 62 -27.63 12.93 7.11
C ALA A 62 -27.21 11.70 7.94
N SER A 63 -28.20 10.92 8.38
CA SER A 63 -27.95 9.64 9.04
C SER A 63 -27.29 8.64 8.08
N TRP A 64 -26.54 7.70 8.65
CA TRP A 64 -25.86 6.66 7.87
C TRP A 64 -26.84 5.84 7.01
N ASP A 65 -28.03 5.53 7.52
CA ASP A 65 -29.08 4.80 6.80
C ASP A 65 -29.59 5.54 5.56
N ALA A 66 -29.75 6.87 5.64
CA ALA A 66 -30.15 7.69 4.50
C ALA A 66 -29.09 7.66 3.38
N ILE A 67 -27.80 7.64 3.75
CA ILE A 67 -26.68 7.55 2.79
C ILE A 67 -26.66 6.17 2.14
N ARG A 68 -26.83 5.10 2.92
CA ARG A 68 -26.84 3.73 2.43
C ARG A 68 -27.99 3.48 1.45
N ALA A 69 -29.19 3.98 1.77
CA ALA A 69 -30.36 3.85 0.90
C ALA A 69 -30.16 4.53 -0.47
N LYS A 70 -29.55 5.72 -0.50
CA LYS A 70 -29.22 6.43 -1.75
C LYS A 70 -28.15 5.68 -2.55
N ARG A 71 -27.12 5.14 -1.88
CA ARG A 71 -26.04 4.40 -2.55
C ARG A 71 -26.54 3.10 -3.20
N ASN A 72 -27.47 2.41 -2.55
CA ASN A 72 -27.99 1.12 -2.99
C ASN A 72 -29.05 1.20 -4.10
N GLN A 73 -29.36 2.39 -4.62
CA GLN A 73 -30.29 2.53 -5.74
C GLN A 73 -29.76 1.80 -6.97
N LYS A 74 -30.62 1.03 -7.63
CA LYS A 74 -30.31 0.32 -8.88
C LYS A 74 -29.85 1.32 -9.96
N PRO A 75 -28.92 0.92 -10.85
CA PRO A 75 -28.42 1.79 -11.91
C PRO A 75 -29.54 2.29 -12.82
N ASP A 76 -30.59 1.49 -13.05
CA ASP A 76 -31.74 1.88 -13.89
C ASP A 76 -32.54 3.03 -13.27
N ALA A 77 -32.80 2.97 -11.97
CA ALA A 77 -33.45 4.05 -11.23
C ALA A 77 -32.60 5.33 -11.23
N ARG A 78 -31.27 5.19 -11.14
CA ARG A 78 -30.34 6.32 -11.26
C ARG A 78 -30.34 6.91 -12.67
N ALA A 79 -30.42 6.08 -13.71
CA ALA A 79 -30.47 6.53 -15.09
C ALA A 79 -31.77 7.29 -15.38
N ALA A 80 -32.93 6.77 -14.93
CA ALA A 80 -34.22 7.45 -15.08
C ALA A 80 -34.23 8.84 -14.42
N ALA A 81 -33.75 8.94 -13.17
CA ALA A 81 -33.64 10.22 -12.47
C ALA A 81 -32.70 11.22 -13.20
N ARG A 82 -31.60 10.73 -13.80
CA ARG A 82 -30.70 11.55 -14.61
C ARG A 82 -31.39 12.07 -15.87
N GLN A 83 -32.11 11.23 -16.59
CA GLN A 83 -32.81 11.65 -17.82
C GLN A 83 -33.91 12.67 -17.51
N ALA A 84 -34.68 12.47 -16.43
CA ALA A 84 -35.67 13.44 -15.98
C ALA A 84 -35.04 14.80 -15.61
N ALA A 85 -33.89 14.79 -14.92
CA ALA A 85 -33.17 16.02 -14.60
C ALA A 85 -32.61 16.73 -15.84
N ILE A 86 -32.12 15.97 -16.82
CA ILE A 86 -31.64 16.50 -18.11
C ILE A 86 -32.79 17.14 -18.90
N ALA A 87 -33.94 16.48 -18.95
CA ALA A 87 -35.14 17.01 -19.60
C ALA A 87 -35.56 18.34 -18.97
N LYS A 88 -35.70 18.37 -17.63
CA LYS A 88 -36.04 19.58 -16.88
C LYS A 88 -35.02 20.71 -17.07
N SER A 89 -33.73 20.39 -17.15
CA SER A 89 -32.67 21.37 -17.43
C SER A 89 -32.73 21.93 -18.86
N LYS A 90 -33.08 21.08 -19.84
CA LYS A 90 -33.25 21.53 -21.23
C LYS A 90 -34.48 22.43 -21.36
N GLU A 91 -35.58 22.09 -20.70
CA GLU A 91 -36.80 22.89 -20.66
C GLU A 91 -36.56 24.25 -19.99
N SER A 92 -35.90 24.28 -18.84
CA SER A 92 -35.58 25.54 -18.16
C SER A 92 -34.64 26.43 -18.98
N LYS A 93 -33.67 25.85 -19.71
CA LYS A 93 -32.82 26.60 -20.64
C LYS A 93 -33.58 27.16 -21.82
N LYS A 94 -34.50 26.38 -22.42
CA LYS A 94 -35.36 26.86 -23.51
C LYS A 94 -36.27 28.00 -23.04
N ALA A 95 -36.87 27.87 -21.86
CA ALA A 95 -37.69 28.93 -21.26
C ALA A 95 -36.86 30.19 -20.98
N ALA A 96 -35.66 30.05 -20.41
CA ALA A 96 -34.76 31.18 -20.17
C ALA A 96 -34.26 31.83 -21.47
N GLN A 97 -34.08 31.07 -22.55
CA GLN A 97 -33.71 31.61 -23.87
C GLN A 97 -34.89 32.31 -24.53
N ALA A 98 -36.11 31.79 -24.42
CA ALA A 98 -37.32 32.45 -24.91
C ALA A 98 -37.55 33.78 -24.16
N ALA A 99 -37.38 33.80 -22.85
CA ALA A 99 -37.48 35.01 -22.03
C ALA A 99 -36.35 36.04 -22.27
N LYS A 100 -35.24 35.64 -22.90
CA LYS A 100 -34.16 36.56 -23.33
C LYS A 100 -34.30 37.04 -24.78
N LYS A 101 -35.13 36.36 -25.58
CA LYS A 101 -35.39 36.69 -26.99
C LYS A 101 -36.65 37.53 -27.17
N ALA A 102 -37.58 37.46 -26.22
CA ALA A 102 -38.58 38.48 -25.98
C ALA A 102 -37.94 39.66 -25.24
#